data_AF-A0A7C5XGE9-F1
#
_entry.id   AF-A0A7C5XGE9-F1
#
_cell.length_a   1.000
_cell.length_b   1.000
_cell.length_c   1.000
_cell.angle_alpha   90.00
_cell.angle_beta   90.00
_cell.angle_gamma   90.00
#
_symmetry.space_group_name_H-M   'P 1'
#
loop_
_entity.id
_entity.type
_entity.pdbx_description
1 polymer ?
#
loop_
_entity_poly.entity_id
_entity_poly.type
_entity_poly.pdbx_seq_one_letter_code
_entity_poly.pdbx_strand_id
1 'polypeptide(L)'
;MKIRIDLHVHTCHSYDGLIKLEELVFYAKRKGLDGVAITDHDRIDAALKMAREVKDFLIIPGIEISSLDGHIIGLNIHEMVPKKLGMEETVDRIHELGGLAIACHPKAVLKASLGQKTSRKFDAVEVVNASALPFKRSVERAQEIAARLGLPQVGGSDAHYPPEIG
;
A
#
# COMPACT_ATOMS: atom_id res chain seq x y z
N MET A 1 -0.96 -0.85 23.89
CA MET A 1 -2.04 -1.45 23.07
C MET A 1 -1.45 -1.82 21.72
N LYS A 2 -1.78 -2.98 21.15
CA LYS A 2 -1.32 -3.41 19.82
C LYS A 2 -2.46 -3.17 18.82
N ILE A 3 -2.16 -2.50 17.71
CA ILE A 3 -3.09 -2.27 16.60
C ILE A 3 -2.61 -3.13 15.42
N ARG A 4 -3.54 -3.79 14.71
CA ARG A 4 -3.27 -4.62 13.53
C ARG A 4 -3.90 -3.97 12.31
N ILE A 5 -3.08 -3.58 11.35
CA ILE A 5 -3.52 -2.88 10.15
C ILE A 5 -2.93 -3.59 8.94
N ASP A 6 -3.74 -3.79 7.92
CA ASP A 6 -3.30 -4.18 6.59
C ASP A 6 -3.12 -2.93 5.72
N LEU A 7 -1.90 -2.62 5.30
CA LEU A 7 -1.58 -1.35 4.64
C LEU A 7 -1.62 -1.41 3.10
N HIS A 8 -2.09 -2.52 2.53
CA HIS A 8 -2.12 -2.72 1.08
C HIS A 8 -3.30 -3.59 0.66
N VAL A 9 -4.40 -2.97 0.24
CA VAL A 9 -5.65 -3.65 -0.14
C VAL A 9 -6.27 -3.00 -1.37
N HIS A 10 -6.66 -3.82 -2.35
CA HIS A 10 -7.34 -3.40 -3.56
C HIS A 10 -8.83 -3.72 -3.49
N THR A 11 -9.65 -2.82 -4.01
CA THR A 11 -11.10 -2.94 -4.15
C THR A 11 -11.47 -3.13 -5.61
N CYS A 12 -12.76 -3.35 -5.86
CA CYS A 12 -13.32 -3.38 -7.21
C CYS A 12 -13.19 -2.06 -8.01
N HIS A 13 -12.61 -1.01 -7.42
CA HIS A 13 -12.26 0.23 -8.13
C HIS A 13 -10.84 0.17 -8.75
N SER A 14 -9.97 -0.72 -8.28
CA SER A 14 -8.74 -1.09 -9.00
C SER A 14 -9.09 -1.92 -10.24
N TYR A 15 -8.23 -1.89 -11.26
CA TYR A 15 -8.50 -2.64 -12.50
C TYR A 15 -8.41 -4.17 -12.33
N ASP A 16 -7.80 -4.62 -11.24
CA ASP A 16 -7.49 -6.01 -10.88
C ASP A 16 -8.13 -6.47 -9.56
N GLY A 17 -8.76 -5.57 -8.81
CA GLY A 17 -9.38 -5.89 -7.52
C GLY A 17 -10.82 -6.39 -7.67
N LEU A 18 -11.22 -7.30 -6.78
CA LEU A 18 -12.55 -7.92 -6.73
C LEU A 18 -13.27 -7.70 -5.40
N ILE A 19 -12.60 -7.10 -4.41
CA ILE A 19 -13.18 -6.84 -3.09
C ILE A 19 -14.22 -5.72 -3.21
N LYS A 20 -15.48 -6.05 -2.92
CA LYS A 20 -16.54 -5.04 -2.86
C LYS A 20 -16.41 -4.21 -1.59
N LEU A 21 -16.77 -2.92 -1.67
CA LEU A 21 -16.65 -1.98 -0.56
C LEU A 21 -17.44 -2.44 0.68
N GLU A 22 -18.63 -2.99 0.46
CA GLU A 22 -19.51 -3.53 1.51
C GLU A 22 -18.96 -4.80 2.20
N GLU A 23 -18.03 -5.51 1.56
CA GLU A 23 -17.42 -6.74 2.10
C GLU A 23 -16.13 -6.47 2.86
N LEU A 24 -15.38 -5.43 2.48
CA LEU A 24 -14.04 -5.14 2.96
C LEU A 24 -13.94 -5.11 4.49
N VAL A 25 -14.80 -4.32 5.15
CA VAL A 25 -14.77 -4.17 6.62
C VAL A 25 -15.13 -5.49 7.32
N PHE A 26 -16.07 -6.24 6.76
CA PHE A 26 -16.48 -7.53 7.31
C PHE A 26 -15.32 -8.54 7.31
N TYR A 27 -14.62 -8.69 6.18
CA TYR A 27 -13.48 -9.61 6.08
C TYR A 27 -12.29 -9.17 6.93
N ALA A 28 -11.98 -7.87 6.95
CA ALA A 28 -10.91 -7.33 7.80
C ALA A 28 -11.17 -7.58 9.29
N LYS A 29 -12.39 -7.29 9.77
CA LYS A 29 -12.78 -7.58 11.17
C LYS A 29 -12.75 -9.07 11.49
N ARG A 30 -13.18 -9.94 10.57
CA ARG A 30 -13.09 -11.41 10.75
C ARG A 30 -11.66 -11.92 10.91
N LYS A 31 -10.67 -11.21 10.36
CA LYS A 31 -9.24 -11.49 10.52
C LYS A 31 -8.62 -10.86 11.78
N GLY A 32 -9.44 -10.16 12.58
CA GLY A 32 -8.99 -9.50 13.80
C GLY A 32 -8.10 -8.28 13.52
N LEU A 33 -8.29 -7.64 12.36
CA LEU A 33 -7.69 -6.35 12.06
C LEU A 33 -8.47 -5.22 12.75
N ASP A 34 -7.77 -4.13 13.05
CA ASP A 34 -8.31 -2.89 13.59
C ASP A 34 -8.50 -1.82 12.50
N GLY A 35 -7.82 -2.00 11.35
CA GLY A 35 -7.94 -1.11 10.21
C GLY A 35 -7.36 -1.69 8.92
N VAL A 36 -7.64 -1.02 7.81
CA VAL A 36 -6.96 -1.25 6.53
C VAL A 36 -6.64 0.06 5.83
N ALA A 37 -5.63 0.06 4.96
CA ALA A 37 -5.46 1.07 3.93
C ALA A 37 -6.03 0.56 2.60
N ILE A 38 -6.87 1.36 1.96
CA ILE A 38 -7.33 1.09 0.58
C ILE A 38 -6.35 1.79 -0.34
N THR A 39 -5.70 1.02 -1.22
CA THR A 39 -4.60 1.47 -2.08
C THR A 39 -4.82 1.02 -3.52
N ASP A 40 -6.00 1.30 -4.08
CA ASP A 40 -6.33 0.97 -5.47
C ASP A 40 -5.30 1.56 -6.45
N HIS A 41 -5.06 0.86 -7.57
CA HIS A 41 -4.12 1.34 -8.58
C HIS A 41 -4.61 2.62 -9.24
N ASP A 42 -3.81 3.69 -9.12
CA ASP A 42 -4.05 4.99 -9.76
C ASP A 42 -5.45 5.60 -9.47
N ARG A 43 -6.08 5.20 -8.36
CA ARG A 43 -7.44 5.59 -7.96
C ARG A 43 -7.51 5.83 -6.45
N ILE A 44 -8.37 6.76 -6.02
CA ILE A 44 -8.56 7.10 -4.58
C ILE A 44 -10.04 7.25 -4.19
N ASP A 45 -10.94 7.19 -5.16
CA ASP A 45 -12.37 7.44 -4.95
C ASP A 45 -13.01 6.48 -3.94
N ALA A 46 -12.70 5.19 -4.02
CA ALA A 46 -13.13 4.20 -3.04
C ALA A 46 -12.54 4.47 -1.64
N ALA A 47 -11.24 4.76 -1.58
CA ALA A 47 -10.54 5.01 -0.33
C ALA A 47 -11.14 6.22 0.43
N LEU A 48 -11.37 7.34 -0.28
CA LEU A 48 -12.00 8.54 0.30
C LEU A 48 -13.45 8.32 0.68
N LYS A 49 -14.21 7.57 -0.13
CA LYS A 49 -15.60 7.22 0.19
C LYS A 49 -15.66 6.43 1.50
N MET A 50 -14.89 5.34 1.58
CA MET A 50 -14.86 4.45 2.74
C MET A 50 -14.35 5.16 4.00
N ALA A 51 -13.31 5.99 3.89
CA ALA A 51 -12.81 6.79 5.01
C ALA A 51 -13.85 7.79 5.55
N ARG A 52 -14.76 8.29 4.70
CA ARG A 52 -15.86 9.16 5.14
C ARG A 52 -17.03 8.38 5.73
N GLU A 53 -17.42 7.27 5.13
CA GLU A 53 -18.66 6.54 5.46
C GLU A 53 -18.48 5.59 6.66
N VAL A 54 -17.32 4.95 6.80
CA VAL A 54 -17.05 3.99 7.87
C VAL A 54 -16.58 4.72 9.13
N LYS A 55 -17.27 4.50 10.26
CA LYS A 55 -16.99 5.19 11.55
C LYS A 55 -16.50 4.28 12.66
N ASP A 56 -16.75 2.98 12.54
CA ASP A 56 -16.48 1.95 13.57
C ASP A 56 -15.32 1.02 13.18
N PHE A 57 -14.48 1.45 12.23
CA PHE A 57 -13.30 0.75 11.74
C PHE A 57 -12.34 1.75 11.10
N LEU A 58 -11.03 1.57 11.28
CA LEU A 58 -10.05 2.49 10.72
C LEU A 58 -9.87 2.21 9.21
N ILE A 59 -10.25 3.17 8.38
CA ILE A 59 -9.92 3.19 6.96
C ILE A 59 -8.90 4.29 6.71
N ILE A 60 -7.70 3.91 6.25
CA ILE A 60 -6.66 4.85 5.84
C ILE A 60 -6.84 5.08 4.33
N PRO A 61 -7.13 6.32 3.88
CA PRO A 61 -7.21 6.60 2.47
C PRO A 61 -5.81 6.55 1.85
N GLY A 62 -5.67 5.82 0.75
CA GLY A 62 -4.41 5.72 0.02
C GLY A 62 -4.61 5.41 -1.46
N ILE A 63 -3.49 5.24 -2.14
CA ILE A 63 -3.38 4.90 -3.56
C ILE A 63 -2.09 4.10 -3.75
N GLU A 64 -2.11 3.11 -4.64
CA GLU A 64 -0.88 2.60 -5.24
C GLU A 64 -0.63 3.27 -6.60
N ILE A 65 0.38 4.13 -6.66
CA ILE A 65 0.72 4.93 -7.84
C ILE A 65 1.62 4.12 -8.77
N SER A 66 1.22 4.01 -10.04
CA SER A 66 2.05 3.44 -11.11
C SER A 66 3.10 4.46 -11.60
N SER A 67 4.21 4.62 -10.85
CA SER A 67 5.32 5.50 -11.26
C SER A 67 6.12 4.90 -12.43
N LEU A 68 7.02 5.68 -13.04
CA LEU A 68 7.95 5.18 -14.07
C LEU A 68 8.94 4.15 -13.54
N ASP A 69 9.18 4.14 -12.24
CA ASP A 69 10.23 3.35 -11.60
C ASP A 69 9.69 2.11 -10.89
N GLY A 70 8.37 1.97 -10.76
CA GLY A 70 7.69 0.92 -10.00
C GLY A 70 6.50 1.48 -9.23
N HIS A 71 5.80 0.62 -8.50
CA HIS A 71 4.70 1.09 -7.67
C HIS A 71 5.19 1.77 -6.39
N ILE A 72 4.42 2.76 -5.96
CA ILE A 72 4.63 3.51 -4.71
C ILE A 72 3.28 3.65 -4.04
N ILE A 73 3.17 3.33 -2.75
CA ILE A 73 1.95 3.60 -1.99
C ILE A 73 2.02 4.99 -1.39
N GLY A 74 0.98 5.79 -1.60
CA GLY A 74 0.71 7.01 -0.83
C GLY A 74 -0.39 6.73 0.19
N LEU A 75 -0.10 6.95 1.48
CA LEU A 75 -1.08 6.84 2.57
C LEU A 75 -1.47 8.20 3.12
N ASN A 76 -2.69 8.27 3.66
CA ASN A 76 -3.27 9.46 4.27
C ASN A 76 -3.25 10.68 3.34
N ILE A 77 -3.55 10.45 2.06
CA ILE A 77 -3.74 11.53 1.08
C ILE A 77 -5.22 11.67 0.73
N HIS A 78 -5.59 12.89 0.30
CA HIS A 78 -6.98 13.24 -0.01
C HIS A 78 -7.18 13.72 -1.44
N GLU A 79 -6.12 13.70 -2.24
CA GLU A 79 -6.09 14.13 -3.64
C GLU A 79 -5.33 13.13 -4.49
N MET A 80 -5.49 13.24 -5.80
CA MET A 80 -4.85 12.32 -6.73
C MET A 80 -3.39 12.68 -7.01
N VAL A 81 -2.53 11.66 -6.95
CA VAL A 81 -1.14 11.72 -7.42
C VAL A 81 -1.11 11.21 -8.87
N PRO A 82 -0.60 11.99 -9.84
CA PRO A 82 -0.47 11.52 -11.21
C PRO A 82 0.44 10.30 -11.32
N LYS A 83 0.05 9.35 -12.16
CA LYS A 83 0.90 8.21 -12.53
C LYS A 83 1.98 8.61 -13.53
N LYS A 84 2.97 7.73 -13.72
CA LYS A 84 4.11 7.92 -14.64
C LYS A 84 4.97 9.16 -14.34
N LEU A 85 4.96 9.61 -13.10
CA LEU A 85 6.01 10.48 -12.58
C LEU A 85 7.25 9.65 -12.22
N GLY A 86 8.41 10.28 -12.08
CA GLY A 86 9.59 9.62 -11.53
C GLY A 86 9.37 9.25 -10.06
N MET A 87 10.16 8.31 -9.52
CA MET A 87 10.07 7.88 -8.12
C MET A 87 10.15 9.06 -7.15
N GLU A 88 11.17 9.92 -7.28
CA GLU A 88 11.35 11.05 -6.36
C GLU A 88 10.21 12.06 -6.46
N GLU A 89 9.77 12.37 -7.68
CA GLU A 89 8.66 13.30 -7.92
C GLU A 89 7.34 12.75 -7.37
N THR A 90 7.12 11.43 -7.48
CA THR A 90 5.95 10.77 -6.88
C THR A 90 5.97 10.89 -5.36
N VAL A 91 7.13 10.66 -4.73
CA VAL A 91 7.30 10.79 -3.28
C VAL A 91 7.10 12.24 -2.82
N ASP A 92 7.75 13.19 -3.50
CA ASP A 92 7.62 14.62 -3.19
C ASP A 92 6.15 15.06 -3.31
N ARG A 93 5.41 14.58 -4.33
CA ARG A 93 3.99 14.86 -4.49
C ARG A 93 3.11 14.26 -3.39
N ILE A 94 3.43 13.06 -2.90
CA ILE A 94 2.73 12.46 -1.74
C ILE A 94 2.94 13.32 -0.49
N HIS A 95 4.17 13.79 -0.26
CA HIS A 95 4.51 14.64 0.87
C HIS A 95 3.87 16.04 0.79
N GLU A 96 3.78 16.64 -0.39
CA GLU A 96 3.04 17.90 -0.61
C GLU A 96 1.58 17.80 -0.20
N LEU A 97 0.98 16.61 -0.36
CA LEU A 97 -0.40 16.32 0.05
C LEU A 97 -0.52 15.95 1.54
N GLY A 98 0.57 16.01 2.30
CA GLY A 98 0.62 15.64 3.72
C GLY A 98 0.57 14.13 3.98
N GLY A 99 0.77 13.32 2.95
CA GLY A 99 0.76 11.86 3.04
C GLY A 99 2.11 11.25 3.40
N LEU A 100 2.11 9.92 3.52
CA LEU A 100 3.32 9.11 3.71
C LEU A 100 3.55 8.24 2.48
N ALA A 101 4.79 8.19 2.01
CA ALA A 101 5.21 7.39 0.87
C ALA A 101 5.86 6.08 1.32
N ILE A 102 5.32 4.95 0.83
CA ILE A 102 5.85 3.62 1.10
C ILE A 102 6.42 3.03 -0.19
N ALA A 103 7.65 2.52 -0.13
CA ALA A 103 8.22 1.70 -1.19
C ALA A 103 7.58 0.31 -1.14
N CYS A 104 6.53 0.07 -1.94
CA CYS A 104 5.83 -1.21 -1.98
C CYS A 104 6.55 -2.24 -2.87
N HIS A 105 6.49 -3.50 -2.42
CA HIS A 105 7.09 -4.70 -3.02
C HIS A 105 8.34 -4.46 -3.90
N PRO A 106 9.40 -3.80 -3.40
CA PRO A 106 10.46 -3.21 -4.22
C PRO A 106 11.34 -4.25 -4.94
N LYS A 107 11.15 -5.54 -4.68
CA LYS A 107 11.89 -6.66 -5.31
C LYS A 107 10.99 -7.81 -5.76
N ALA A 108 9.67 -7.63 -5.81
CA ALA A 108 8.78 -8.68 -6.29
C ALA A 108 9.01 -8.94 -7.79
N VAL A 109 9.22 -10.20 -8.14
CA VAL A 109 9.69 -10.61 -9.49
C VAL A 109 8.60 -10.48 -10.55
N LEU A 110 7.33 -10.57 -10.16
CA LEU A 110 6.16 -10.55 -11.05
C LEU A 110 5.34 -9.26 -10.93
N LYS A 111 5.88 -8.24 -10.27
CA LYS A 111 5.22 -6.95 -10.04
C LYS A 111 6.09 -5.80 -10.54
N ALA A 112 5.49 -4.63 -10.73
CA ALA A 112 6.21 -3.41 -11.06
C ALA A 112 7.03 -2.95 -9.84
N SER A 113 8.21 -3.53 -9.70
CA SER A 113 9.10 -3.35 -8.55
C SER A 113 10.04 -2.15 -8.78
N LEU A 114 10.30 -1.40 -7.71
CA LEU A 114 11.30 -0.32 -7.66
C LEU A 114 12.74 -0.77 -7.95
N GLY A 115 13.00 -2.08 -8.00
CA GLY A 115 14.32 -2.64 -8.27
C GLY A 115 15.36 -2.15 -7.24
N GLN A 116 16.37 -1.42 -7.69
CA GLN A 116 17.37 -0.79 -6.80
C GLN A 116 17.05 0.67 -6.48
N LYS A 117 16.04 1.26 -7.15
CA LYS A 117 15.64 2.66 -7.05
C LYS A 117 14.81 2.85 -5.79
N THR A 118 15.51 2.99 -4.67
CA THR A 118 14.93 3.28 -3.36
C THR A 118 15.81 4.34 -2.71
N SER A 119 15.20 5.29 -2.02
CA SER A 119 15.92 6.38 -1.37
C SER A 119 15.38 6.64 0.03
N ARG A 120 16.08 7.49 0.79
CA ARG A 120 15.61 7.94 2.12
C ARG A 120 14.45 8.93 2.05
N LYS A 121 13.95 9.28 0.85
CA LYS A 121 12.74 10.09 0.72
C LYS A 121 11.48 9.28 1.09
N PHE A 122 11.48 7.96 0.96
CA PHE A 122 10.38 7.14 1.46
C PHE A 122 10.29 7.19 2.98
N ASP A 123 9.07 7.07 3.51
CA ASP A 123 8.81 7.04 4.95
C ASP A 123 8.87 5.62 5.51
N ALA A 124 8.63 4.61 4.67
CA ALA A 124 8.74 3.20 5.05
C ALA A 124 8.98 2.29 3.84
N VAL A 125 9.35 1.04 4.12
CA VAL A 125 9.47 -0.03 3.12
C VAL A 125 8.48 -1.13 3.44
N GLU A 126 7.70 -1.55 2.45
CA GLU A 126 6.87 -2.75 2.56
C GLU A 126 7.77 -3.98 2.55
N VAL A 127 7.91 -4.60 3.71
CA VAL A 127 8.75 -5.78 3.92
C VAL A 127 7.95 -7.06 3.76
N VAL A 128 6.74 -7.08 4.30
CA VAL A 128 5.83 -8.22 4.16
C VAL A 128 4.76 -7.87 3.15
N ASN A 129 4.87 -8.44 1.96
CA ASN A 129 3.83 -8.42 0.93
C ASN A 129 3.36 -9.87 0.74
N ALA A 130 2.13 -10.19 1.14
CA ALA A 130 1.68 -11.59 1.21
C ALA A 130 1.60 -12.26 -0.17
N SER A 131 1.34 -11.49 -1.23
CA SER A 131 1.29 -11.98 -2.61
C SER A 131 2.65 -11.96 -3.34
N ALA A 132 3.75 -11.57 -2.67
CA ALA A 132 5.08 -11.58 -3.26
C ALA A 132 5.65 -12.99 -3.41
N LEU A 133 6.14 -13.32 -4.61
CA LEU A 133 6.79 -14.61 -4.91
C LEU A 133 8.22 -14.39 -5.45
N PRO A 134 9.25 -15.10 -4.93
CA PRO A 134 9.24 -16.01 -3.77
C PRO A 134 9.18 -15.28 -2.42
N PHE A 135 8.19 -15.57 -1.57
CA PHE A 135 7.88 -14.82 -0.35
C PHE A 135 9.09 -14.57 0.56
N LYS A 136 9.74 -15.64 1.06
CA LYS A 136 10.87 -15.52 2.00
C LYS A 136 12.00 -14.63 1.44
N ARG A 137 12.32 -14.80 0.16
CA ARG A 137 13.39 -14.04 -0.49
C ARG A 137 13.00 -12.58 -0.73
N SER A 138 11.72 -12.31 -1.01
CA SER A 138 11.20 -10.95 -1.13
C SER A 138 11.27 -10.22 0.21
N VAL A 139 10.87 -10.88 1.30
CA VAL A 139 10.97 -10.35 2.67
C VAL A 139 12.42 -10.04 3.03
N GLU A 140 13.34 -10.99 2.88
CA GLU A 140 14.78 -10.80 3.19
C GLU A 140 15.37 -9.59 2.47
N ARG A 141 15.11 -9.46 1.16
CA ARG A 141 15.62 -8.33 0.37
C ARG A 141 14.98 -6.99 0.76
N ALA A 142 13.69 -6.97 1.08
CA ALA A 142 13.03 -5.75 1.53
C ALA A 142 13.54 -5.32 2.91
N GLN A 143 13.85 -6.27 3.81
CA GLN A 143 14.51 -6.00 5.09
C GLN A 143 15.90 -5.41 4.90
N GLU A 144 16.70 -5.95 3.98
CA GLU A 144 18.03 -5.39 3.64
C GLU A 144 17.92 -3.93 3.16
N ILE A 145 16.92 -3.62 2.32
CA ILE A 145 16.66 -2.25 1.84
C ILE A 145 16.27 -1.34 3.00
N ALA A 146 15.31 -1.76 3.83
CA ALA A 146 14.85 -0.99 4.98
C ALA A 146 16.00 -0.70 5.95
N ALA A 147 16.81 -1.71 6.28
CA ALA A 147 17.97 -1.59 7.15
C ALA A 147 19.05 -0.66 6.57
N ARG A 148 19.36 -0.80 5.28
CA ARG A 148 20.34 0.07 4.57
C ARG A 148 19.91 1.53 4.57
N LEU A 149 18.62 1.78 4.39
CA LEU A 149 18.07 3.14 4.35
C LEU A 149 17.81 3.71 5.75
N GLY A 150 17.67 2.87 6.77
CA GLY A 150 17.28 3.26 8.13
C GLY A 150 15.80 3.57 8.23
N LEU A 151 14.96 2.91 7.42
CA LEU A 151 13.52 3.19 7.33
C LEU A 151 12.68 2.16 8.12
N PRO A 152 11.54 2.58 8.67
CA PRO A 152 10.51 1.68 9.21
C PRO A 152 10.11 0.58 8.22
N GLN A 153 9.74 -0.57 8.78
CA GLN A 153 9.24 -1.73 8.05
C GLN A 153 7.72 -1.81 8.23
N VAL A 154 6.99 -1.96 7.12
CA VAL A 154 5.55 -2.16 7.11
C VAL A 154 5.18 -3.44 6.37
N GLY A 155 3.91 -3.84 6.44
CA GLY A 155 3.40 -4.98 5.70
C GLY A 155 1.98 -4.76 5.21
N GLY A 156 1.63 -5.51 4.18
CA GLY A 156 0.32 -5.53 3.56
C GLY A 156 0.05 -6.87 2.90
N SER A 157 -1.22 -7.23 2.78
CA SER A 157 -1.63 -8.43 2.07
C SER A 157 -1.46 -8.28 0.56
N ASP A 158 -1.64 -7.06 0.05
CA ASP A 158 -1.78 -6.78 -1.38
C ASP A 158 -2.94 -7.63 -1.93
N ALA A 159 -4.04 -7.60 -1.16
CA ALA A 159 -5.23 -8.40 -1.37
C ALA A 159 -6.04 -7.88 -2.56
N HIS A 160 -6.40 -8.79 -3.45
CA HIS A 160 -7.25 -8.52 -4.61
C HIS A 160 -8.60 -9.23 -4.52
N TYR A 161 -8.78 -10.20 -3.62
CA TYR A 161 -10.07 -10.82 -3.30
C TYR A 161 -10.23 -11.05 -1.79
N PRO A 162 -11.47 -11.16 -1.26
CA PRO A 162 -11.72 -10.93 0.18
C PRO A 162 -10.99 -11.85 1.18
N PRO A 163 -10.80 -13.16 0.93
CA PRO A 163 -9.99 -14.05 1.78
C PRO A 163 -8.54 -13.63 1.99
N GLU A 164 -7.94 -12.85 1.07
CA GLU A 164 -6.53 -12.43 1.14
C GLU A 164 -6.28 -11.32 2.15
N ILE A 165 -7.30 -10.55 2.54
CA ILE A 165 -7.15 -9.45 3.50
C ILE A 165 -6.54 -9.99 4.80
N GLY A 166 -5.49 -9.32 5.31
CA GLY A 166 -4.82 -9.65 6.57
C GLY A 166 -3.85 -10.82 6.52
#